data_AF-A0A8C3IDI9-F1
#
_entry.id   AF-A0A8C3IDI9-F1
#
_cell.length_a   1.000
_cell.length_b   1.000
_cell.length_c   1.000
_cell.angle_alpha   90.00
_cell.angle_beta   90.00
_cell.angle_gamma   90.00
#
_symmetry.space_group_name_H-M   'P 1'
#
loop_
_entity.id
_entity.type
_entity.pdbx_description
1 polymer ?
#
loop_
_entity_poly.entity_id
_entity_poly.type
_entity_poly.pdbx_seq_one_letter_code
_entity_poly.pdbx_strand_id
1 'polypeptide(L)'
;TSGCDYSLFKDGIEPMWEDNRNKRGGRWLITLAKQQRHTELDRFWLETLLCLIGETFSPYSEDVCGAVINIRAKGDKIAVWTREAENREGVTHIGRVYKERLGLSHKVVIGYQAHADTATKSGSLTKNKFVV
;
A
#
# COMPACT_ATOMS: atom_id res chain seq x y z
N THR A 1 -5.13 -20.04 6.61
CA THR A 1 -6.38 -19.28 6.88
C THR A 1 -6.90 -18.73 5.57
N SER A 2 -8.08 -19.17 5.15
CA SER A 2 -8.77 -18.57 4.00
C SER A 2 -9.05 -17.09 4.27
N GLY A 3 -8.88 -16.25 3.25
CA GLY A 3 -9.17 -14.83 3.28
C GLY A 3 -9.41 -14.35 1.86
N CYS A 4 -10.17 -13.27 1.70
CA CYS A 4 -10.44 -12.67 0.41
C CYS A 4 -9.60 -11.41 0.24
N ASP A 5 -9.19 -11.16 -0.99
CA ASP A 5 -8.40 -10.01 -1.39
C ASP A 5 -9.15 -9.27 -2.49
N TYR A 6 -9.10 -7.94 -2.46
CA TYR A 6 -9.45 -7.11 -3.61
C TYR A 6 -8.24 -6.32 -4.04
N SER A 7 -8.12 -6.11 -5.35
CA SER A 7 -7.04 -5.35 -5.96
C SER A 7 -7.61 -4.41 -7.01
N LEU A 8 -7.16 -3.16 -7.00
CA LEU A 8 -7.41 -2.19 -8.08
C LEU A 8 -6.06 -1.74 -8.63
N PHE A 9 -5.78 -2.02 -9.90
CA PHE A 9 -4.53 -1.66 -10.57
C PHE A 9 -4.84 -0.94 -11.87
N LYS A 10 -3.90 -0.11 -12.33
CA LYS A 10 -3.96 0.48 -13.66
C LYS A 10 -4.01 -0.64 -14.70
N ASP A 11 -4.73 -0.39 -15.81
CA ASP A 11 -4.86 -1.36 -16.89
C ASP A 11 -3.49 -1.85 -17.40
N GLY A 12 -3.39 -3.14 -17.69
CA GLY A 12 -2.15 -3.80 -18.10
C GLY A 12 -1.10 -3.99 -17.00
N ILE A 13 -1.42 -3.75 -15.72
CA ILE A 13 -0.57 -4.10 -14.57
C ILE A 13 -1.25 -5.18 -13.74
N GLU A 14 -0.64 -6.36 -13.67
CA GLU A 14 -1.14 -7.45 -12.84
C GLU A 14 -0.80 -7.20 -11.36
N PRO A 15 -1.71 -7.53 -10.41
CA PRO A 15 -1.52 -7.30 -8.97
C PRO A 15 -0.57 -8.33 -8.33
N MET A 16 0.58 -8.55 -8.95
CA MET A 16 1.59 -9.53 -8.53
C MET A 16 3.01 -8.96 -8.66
N TRP A 17 3.95 -9.53 -7.93
CA TRP A 17 5.32 -9.01 -7.80
C TRP A 17 6.18 -9.34 -9.04
N GLU A 18 5.76 -10.31 -9.84
CA GLU A 18 6.40 -10.73 -11.09
C GLU A 18 6.13 -9.76 -12.24
N ASP A 19 5.06 -8.96 -12.16
CA ASP A 19 4.73 -7.96 -13.18
C ASP A 19 5.92 -6.98 -13.35
N ASN A 20 6.24 -6.66 -14.61
CA ASN A 20 7.37 -5.81 -14.94
C ASN A 20 7.32 -4.42 -14.29
N ARG A 21 6.12 -3.90 -14.02
CA ARG A 21 5.91 -2.62 -13.34
C ARG A 21 5.99 -2.74 -11.81
N ASN A 22 5.83 -3.93 -11.23
CA ASN A 22 5.88 -4.13 -9.79
C ASN A 22 7.21 -4.71 -9.29
N LYS A 23 7.96 -5.46 -10.10
CA LYS A 23 9.14 -6.22 -9.63
C LYS A 23 10.25 -5.40 -8.98
N ARG A 24 10.42 -4.12 -9.36
CA ARG A 24 11.35 -3.16 -8.73
C ARG A 24 10.68 -2.24 -7.73
N GLY A 25 9.38 -2.40 -7.56
CA GLY A 25 8.53 -1.56 -6.76
C GLY A 25 8.48 -1.96 -5.29
N GLY A 26 7.45 -1.46 -4.64
CA GLY A 26 7.14 -1.73 -3.25
C GLY A 26 5.79 -1.16 -2.87
N ARG A 27 5.49 -1.21 -1.58
CA ARG A 27 4.17 -0.82 -1.08
C ARG A 27 4.23 -0.02 0.21
N TRP A 28 3.37 0.99 0.32
CA TRP A 28 2.98 1.59 1.59
C TRP A 28 1.97 0.69 2.27
N LEU A 29 2.25 0.22 3.49
CA LEU A 29 1.43 -0.76 4.19
C LEU A 29 0.72 -0.16 5.42
N ILE A 30 -0.60 -0.23 5.42
CA ILE A 30 -1.46 -0.01 6.59
C ILE A 30 -1.87 -1.37 7.14
N THR A 31 -1.72 -1.57 8.44
CA THR A 31 -2.22 -2.76 9.14
C THR A 31 -3.27 -2.33 10.15
N LEU A 32 -4.45 -2.93 10.06
CA LEU A 32 -5.56 -2.71 10.97
C LEU A 32 -5.71 -3.90 11.91
N ALA A 33 -5.90 -3.62 13.20
CA ALA A 33 -6.33 -4.63 14.15
C ALA A 33 -7.76 -5.09 13.82
N LYS A 34 -8.11 -6.33 14.16
CA LYS A 34 -9.44 -6.91 13.90
C LYS A 34 -10.58 -6.01 14.41
N GLN A 35 -10.37 -5.33 15.52
CA GLN A 35 -11.33 -4.43 16.16
C GLN A 35 -11.65 -3.19 15.32
N GLN A 36 -10.72 -2.77 14.45
CA GLN A 36 -10.89 -1.61 13.57
C GLN A 36 -11.63 -1.95 12.27
N ARG A 37 -11.91 -3.24 12.01
CA ARG A 37 -12.52 -3.68 10.74
C ARG A 37 -13.85 -2.96 10.47
N HIS A 38 -14.73 -2.94 11.47
CA HIS A 38 -16.08 -2.40 11.30
C HIS A 38 -16.15 -0.87 11.37
N THR A 39 -15.06 -0.19 11.73
CA THR A 39 -15.03 1.28 11.89
C THR A 39 -14.14 1.98 10.87
N GLU A 40 -13.03 1.35 10.47
CA GLU A 40 -12.01 2.01 9.64
C GLU A 40 -11.78 1.34 8.28
N LEU A 41 -11.99 0.02 8.15
CA LEU A 41 -11.52 -0.73 6.97
C LEU A 41 -12.18 -0.23 5.67
N ASP A 42 -13.50 -0.14 5.65
CA ASP A 42 -14.26 0.27 4.46
C ASP A 42 -13.95 1.73 4.10
N ARG A 43 -13.83 2.59 5.12
CA ARG A 43 -13.47 4.01 4.95
C ARG A 43 -12.07 4.16 4.34
N PHE A 44 -11.08 3.46 4.90
CA PHE A 44 -9.72 3.51 4.38
C PHE A 44 -9.66 2.93 2.98
N TRP A 45 -10.32 1.80 2.71
CA TRP A 45 -10.30 1.21 1.38
C TRP A 45 -10.96 2.12 0.34
N LEU A 46 -12.12 2.70 0.65
CA LEU A 46 -12.78 3.65 -0.22
C LEU A 46 -11.89 4.87 -0.50
N GLU A 47 -11.30 5.46 0.53
CA GLU A 47 -10.38 6.61 0.36
C GLU A 47 -9.15 6.23 -0.49
N THR A 48 -8.60 5.02 -0.32
CA THR A 48 -7.53 4.50 -1.19
C THR A 48 -7.99 4.45 -2.64
N LEU A 49 -9.16 3.88 -2.92
CA LEU A 49 -9.71 3.80 -4.28
C LEU A 49 -9.88 5.20 -4.89
N LEU A 50 -10.42 6.15 -4.13
CA LEU A 50 -10.59 7.55 -4.56
C LEU A 50 -9.25 8.24 -4.83
N CYS A 51 -8.23 8.00 -3.99
CA CYS A 51 -6.88 8.54 -4.23
C CYS A 51 -6.27 8.03 -5.54
N LEU A 52 -6.49 6.75 -5.86
CA LEU A 52 -6.00 6.13 -7.09
C LEU A 52 -6.70 6.73 -8.32
N ILE A 53 -8.03 6.64 -8.40
CA ILE A 53 -8.78 7.10 -9.58
C ILE A 53 -8.78 8.64 -9.72
N GLY A 54 -8.63 9.35 -8.61
CA GLY A 54 -8.52 10.81 -8.58
C GLY A 54 -7.11 11.33 -8.80
N GLU A 55 -6.13 10.44 -9.04
CA GLU A 55 -4.72 10.78 -9.28
C GLU A 55 -4.16 11.76 -8.22
N THR A 56 -4.53 11.57 -6.95
CA THR A 56 -4.30 12.51 -5.84
C THR A 56 -2.82 12.68 -5.47
N PHE A 57 -1.94 11.80 -5.95
CA PHE A 57 -0.52 11.77 -5.63
C PHE A 57 0.36 12.66 -6.52
N SER A 58 -0.24 13.60 -7.27
CA SER A 58 0.48 14.47 -8.20
C SER A 58 1.68 15.16 -7.54
N PRO A 59 2.85 15.24 -8.20
CA PRO A 59 3.13 14.83 -9.58
C PRO A 59 3.47 13.33 -9.77
N TYR A 60 3.43 12.52 -8.71
CA TYR A 60 3.91 11.13 -8.73
C TYR A 60 2.81 10.08 -8.93
N SER A 61 1.62 10.45 -9.38
CA SER A 61 0.52 9.50 -9.59
C SER A 61 0.82 8.44 -10.66
N GLU A 62 1.70 8.75 -11.61
CA GLU A 62 2.22 7.78 -12.60
C GLU A 62 3.15 6.71 -12.01
N ASP A 63 3.69 6.95 -10.82
CA ASP A 63 4.49 5.97 -10.10
C ASP A 63 3.63 4.95 -9.33
N VAL A 64 2.33 5.20 -9.16
CA VAL A 64 1.39 4.29 -8.51
C VAL A 64 0.91 3.23 -9.50
N CYS A 65 1.08 1.96 -9.14
CA CYS A 65 0.60 0.81 -9.91
C CYS A 65 -0.85 0.48 -9.57
N GLY A 66 -1.19 0.51 -8.28
CA GLY A 66 -2.47 0.04 -7.77
C GLY A 66 -2.49 -0.10 -6.26
N ALA A 67 -3.54 -0.74 -5.75
CA ALA A 67 -3.71 -1.01 -4.34
C ALA A 67 -4.35 -2.37 -4.09
N VAL A 68 -4.05 -2.95 -2.93
CA VAL A 68 -4.54 -4.25 -2.48
C VAL A 68 -5.11 -4.11 -1.07
N ILE A 69 -6.26 -4.73 -0.82
CA ILE A 69 -6.79 -4.98 0.51
C ILE A 69 -6.78 -6.48 0.80
N ASN A 70 -6.24 -6.86 1.95
CA ASN A 70 -6.21 -8.25 2.43
C ASN A 70 -7.06 -8.39 3.69
N ILE A 71 -8.13 -9.18 3.62
CA ILE A 71 -9.01 -9.43 4.76
C ILE A 71 -8.58 -10.75 5.43
N ARG A 72 -8.12 -10.70 6.68
CA ARG A 72 -7.60 -11.88 7.40
C ARG A 72 -8.10 -11.95 8.83
N ALA A 73 -8.16 -13.16 9.41
CA ALA A 73 -8.67 -13.34 10.78
C ALA A 73 -7.86 -12.58 11.87
N LYS A 74 -6.54 -12.41 11.66
CA LYS A 74 -5.63 -11.76 12.62
C LYS A 74 -5.60 -10.22 12.51
N GLY A 75 -6.16 -9.66 11.46
CA GLY A 75 -6.06 -8.23 11.16
C GLY A 75 -5.96 -8.02 9.64
N ASP A 76 -6.34 -6.83 9.21
CA ASP A 76 -6.46 -6.49 7.80
C ASP A 76 -5.30 -5.65 7.34
N LYS A 77 -5.05 -5.66 6.04
CA LYS A 77 -3.98 -4.87 5.43
C LYS A 77 -4.53 -4.12 4.23
N ILE A 78 -4.14 -2.85 4.10
CA ILE A 78 -4.33 -2.09 2.87
C ILE A 78 -2.95 -1.64 2.41
N ALA A 79 -2.67 -1.79 1.12
CA ALA A 79 -1.38 -1.46 0.55
C ALA A 79 -1.52 -0.70 -0.76
N VAL A 80 -0.80 0.42 -0.90
CA VAL A 80 -0.63 1.14 -2.17
C VAL A 80 0.71 0.76 -2.76
N TRP A 81 0.72 0.26 -4.00
CA TRP A 81 1.89 -0.25 -4.70
C TRP A 81 2.44 0.81 -5.65
N THR A 82 3.76 0.95 -5.66
CA THR A 82 4.47 1.87 -6.55
C THR A 82 5.53 1.14 -7.34
N ARG A 83 5.88 1.65 -8.52
CA ARG A 83 6.67 0.93 -9.52
C ARG A 83 8.17 0.89 -9.29
N GLU A 84 8.71 1.84 -8.53
CA GLU A 84 10.16 2.00 -8.34
C GLU A 84 10.47 2.33 -6.87
N ALA A 85 10.93 1.32 -6.13
CA ALA A 85 11.24 1.47 -4.70
C ALA A 85 12.43 2.39 -4.44
N GLU A 86 13.31 2.61 -5.43
CA GLU A 86 14.47 3.48 -5.27
C GLU A 86 14.15 4.97 -5.51
N ASN A 87 12.96 5.31 -6.05
CA ASN A 87 12.51 6.69 -6.17
C ASN A 87 12.08 7.26 -4.80
N ARG A 88 13.07 7.59 -3.95
CA ARG A 88 12.82 8.07 -2.58
C ARG A 88 11.88 9.27 -2.53
N GLU A 89 12.04 10.22 -3.43
CA GLU A 89 11.24 11.45 -3.43
C GLU A 89 9.76 11.14 -3.72
N GLY A 90 9.49 10.43 -4.83
CA GLY A 90 8.13 10.05 -5.21
C GLY A 90 7.48 9.13 -4.20
N VAL A 91 8.19 8.11 -3.73
CA VAL A 91 7.67 7.16 -2.73
C VAL A 91 7.33 7.88 -1.42
N THR A 92 8.19 8.77 -0.93
CA THR A 92 7.95 9.51 0.32
C THR A 92 6.79 10.50 0.15
N HIS A 93 6.69 11.16 -1.01
CA HIS A 93 5.55 12.05 -1.33
C HIS A 93 4.22 11.29 -1.31
N ILE A 94 4.14 10.18 -2.05
CA ILE A 94 2.95 9.32 -2.09
C ILE A 94 2.55 8.91 -0.67
N GLY A 95 3.53 8.48 0.16
CA GLY A 95 3.27 8.06 1.54
C GLY A 95 2.69 9.17 2.41
N ARG A 96 3.24 10.39 2.31
CA ARG A 96 2.78 11.55 3.10
C ARG A 96 1.36 11.95 2.72
N VAL A 97 1.11 12.11 1.41
CA VAL A 97 -0.23 12.42 0.88
C VAL A 97 -1.20 11.33 1.30
N TYR A 98 -0.84 10.05 1.15
CA TYR A 98 -1.71 8.94 1.52
C TYR A 98 -2.07 8.95 3.01
N LYS A 99 -1.07 9.14 3.89
CA LYS A 99 -1.28 9.25 5.35
C LYS A 99 -2.24 10.39 5.70
N GLU A 100 -2.10 11.54 5.05
CA GLU A 100 -2.98 12.70 5.21
C GLU A 100 -4.41 12.41 4.74
N ARG A 101 -4.58 11.84 3.55
CA ARG A 101 -5.89 11.48 2.98
C ARG A 101 -6.67 10.51 3.85
N LEU A 102 -5.98 9.53 4.44
CA LEU A 102 -6.59 8.60 5.40
C LEU A 102 -6.97 9.26 6.75
N GLY A 103 -6.50 10.49 7.01
CA GLY A 103 -6.72 11.18 8.28
C GLY A 103 -5.97 10.56 9.44
N LEU A 104 -4.82 9.92 9.19
CA LEU A 104 -4.03 9.30 10.24
C LEU A 104 -3.34 10.37 11.09
N SER A 105 -3.37 10.19 12.41
CA SER A 105 -2.65 11.06 13.33
C SER A 105 -1.16 11.14 12.99
N HIS A 106 -0.53 12.29 13.20
CA HIS A 106 0.92 12.46 13.02
C HIS A 106 1.78 11.44 13.80
N LYS A 107 1.25 10.91 14.92
CA LYS A 107 1.90 9.87 15.73
C LYS A 107 1.93 8.49 15.06
N VAL A 108 1.03 8.23 14.11
CA VAL A 108 0.97 6.96 13.39
C VAL A 108 2.04 6.96 12.32
N VAL A 109 2.99 6.03 12.43
CA VAL A 109 4.04 5.85 11.41
C VAL A 109 3.59 4.73 10.48
N ILE A 110 3.58 5.00 9.18
CA ILE A 110 3.33 3.96 8.15
C ILE A 110 4.65 3.58 7.49
N GLY A 111 4.75 2.34 7.03
CA GLY A 111 6.00 1.78 6.49
C GLY A 111 5.91 1.44 5.01
N TYR A 112 6.97 1.74 4.28
CA TYR A 112 7.15 1.32 2.89
C TYR A 112 8.05 0.09 2.82
N GLN A 113 7.60 -0.95 2.11
CA GLN A 113 8.32 -2.21 1.95
C GLN A 113 8.60 -2.48 0.48
N ALA A 114 9.85 -2.70 0.11
CA ALA A 114 10.19 -3.14 -1.25
C ALA A 114 9.64 -4.56 -1.50
N HIS A 115 9.20 -4.83 -2.72
CA HIS A 115 8.66 -6.14 -3.08
C HIS A 115 9.73 -7.23 -3.01
N ALA A 116 10.96 -6.94 -3.46
CA ALA A 116 12.10 -7.86 -3.38
C ALA A 116 12.41 -8.32 -1.94
N ASP A 117 12.30 -7.42 -0.96
CA ASP A 117 12.53 -7.73 0.46
C ASP A 117 11.39 -8.55 1.08
N THR A 118 10.20 -8.46 0.49
CA THR A 118 9.00 -9.18 0.96
C THR A 118 8.91 -10.58 0.37
N ALA A 119 9.31 -10.76 -0.89
CA ALA A 119 9.24 -12.05 -1.59
C ALA A 119 10.23 -13.09 -1.05
N THR A 120 11.37 -12.64 -0.52
CA THR A 120 12.49 -13.50 -0.11
C THR A 120 12.44 -13.96 1.36
N LYS A 121 11.46 -13.51 2.15
CA LYS A 121 11.42 -13.78 3.60
C LYS A 121 10.35 -14.80 4.00
N SER A 122 10.78 -15.78 4.80
CA SER A 122 9.93 -16.77 5.49
C SER A 122 9.61 -16.40 6.96
N GLY A 123 10.05 -15.22 7.44
CA GLY A 123 9.97 -14.77 8.85
C GLY A 123 9.12 -13.51 9.08
N SER A 124 8.89 -13.14 10.36
CA SER A 124 7.69 -12.37 10.75
C SER A 124 7.65 -10.85 10.48
N LEU A 125 8.73 -10.18 10.06
CA LEU A 125 8.66 -8.74 9.72
C LEU A 125 9.61 -8.36 8.57
N THR A 126 9.05 -7.87 7.45
CA THR A 126 9.82 -7.20 6.38
C THR A 126 10.32 -5.85 6.89
N LYS A 127 11.58 -5.52 6.61
CA LYS A 127 12.16 -4.23 7.01
C LYS A 127 11.54 -3.13 6.16
N ASN A 128 11.17 -2.01 6.78
CA ASN A 128 10.71 -0.85 6.04
C ASN A 128 11.91 -0.13 5.42
N LYS A 129 11.81 0.17 4.11
CA LYS A 129 12.78 1.01 3.39
C LYS A 129 12.58 2.48 3.69
N PHE A 130 11.32 2.92 3.80
CA PHE A 130 10.94 4.27 4.20
C PHE A 130 9.83 4.24 5.25
N VAL A 131 9.69 5.36 5.97
CA VAL A 131 8.61 5.60 6.93
C VAL A 131 8.15 7.05 6.82
N VAL A 132 6.85 7.30 7.04
CA VAL A 132 6.23 8.64 7.06
C VAL A 132 5.16 8.77 8.13
#